data_AF-A0A495S6N3-F1
#
_entry.id   AF-A0A495S6N3-F1
#
_cell.length_a   1.000
_cell.length_b   1.000
_cell.length_c   1.000
_cell.angle_alpha   90.00
_cell.angle_beta   90.00
_cell.angle_gamma   90.00
#
_symmetry.space_group_name_H-M   'P 1'
#
loop_
_entity.id
_entity.type
_entity.pdbx_description
1 polymer ?
#
loop_
_entity_poly.entity_id
_entity_poly.type
_entity_poly.pdbx_seq_one_letter_code
_entity_poly.pdbx_strand_id
1 'polypeptide(L)'
;MKTKIKRNKAVFIGLFFCNLIIAFLTPYILPERYFNDTITIIFDKGHEIGWFGSYPFAIMFYKITGMRHFSFFVITLIQFPIVTYILYKIGVPSNFHKLNVKNGLVYVALLLTGIYMSMPTKEFITFVMFCTIPFIFKSNKKPRFKIIFSLILIACFSFFRPYYLLIPIFAIGMYVISFVKFENKTFSTIFYGLLIAIFLSLSHGVVRGEYISKLTRENYVMNKINKNNINTAIVSPISQDTWYGEAFGIVYGFMAVNVPIVEAIKHVLSPQVLAFVVWQLLIFYILFVRFSRCLKNRKQYQLELWILLILFAYFIVQGIFEPDLGTSIRHKIGLFPLIYFALYYENFRKEIQPSI
;
A
#
# COMPACT_ATOMS: atom_id res chain seq x y z
N MET A 1 -12.92 -3.82 40.98
CA MET A 1 -11.60 -3.65 40.35
C MET A 1 -11.75 -2.76 39.11
N LYS A 2 -11.45 -1.45 39.18
CA LYS A 2 -11.59 -0.54 38.03
C LYS A 2 -10.41 -0.74 37.07
N THR A 3 -10.60 -1.52 36.01
CA THR A 3 -9.66 -1.64 34.89
C THR A 3 -9.57 -0.29 34.17
N LYS A 4 -8.67 0.59 34.62
CA LYS A 4 -8.40 1.86 33.93
C LYS A 4 -7.80 1.56 32.56
N ILE A 5 -8.58 1.77 31.49
CA ILE A 5 -8.09 1.69 30.11
C ILE A 5 -6.98 2.73 29.91
N LYS A 6 -5.84 2.32 29.36
CA LYS A 6 -4.73 3.25 29.05
C LYS A 6 -5.18 4.28 28.02
N ARG A 7 -4.79 5.55 28.17
CA ARG A 7 -5.21 6.67 27.31
C ARG A 7 -5.00 6.40 25.80
N ASN A 8 -3.89 5.75 25.43
CA ASN A 8 -3.62 5.38 24.05
C ASN A 8 -4.65 4.42 23.46
N LYS A 9 -5.05 3.40 24.23
CA LYS A 9 -6.10 2.44 23.83
C LYS A 9 -7.47 3.11 23.79
N ALA A 10 -7.76 4.01 24.73
CA ALA A 10 -9.01 4.77 24.73
C ALA A 10 -9.15 5.63 23.45
N VAL A 11 -8.09 6.34 23.03
CA VAL A 11 -8.09 7.11 21.77
C VAL A 11 -8.26 6.20 20.56
N PHE A 12 -7.59 5.05 20.53
CA PHE A 12 -7.74 4.08 19.44
C PHE A 12 -9.19 3.55 19.32
N ILE A 13 -9.82 3.21 20.45
CA ILE A 13 -11.21 2.76 20.50
C ILE A 13 -12.18 3.91 20.13
N GLY A 14 -11.91 5.13 20.59
CA GLY A 14 -12.69 6.31 20.19
C GLY A 14 -12.65 6.54 18.68
N LEU A 15 -11.46 6.50 18.08
CA LEU A 15 -11.29 6.60 16.63
C LEU A 15 -11.98 5.45 15.89
N PHE A 16 -12.00 4.24 16.45
CA PHE A 16 -12.78 3.14 15.89
C PHE A 16 -14.27 3.51 15.79
N PHE A 17 -14.89 3.97 16.87
CA PHE A 17 -16.31 4.34 16.83
C PHE A 17 -16.60 5.53 15.92
N CYS A 18 -15.76 6.58 15.95
CA CYS A 18 -15.91 7.73 15.06
C CYS A 18 -15.83 7.33 13.59
N ASN A 19 -14.82 6.52 13.22
CA ASN A 19 -14.63 6.09 11.84
C ASN A 19 -15.67 5.05 11.41
N LEU A 20 -16.22 4.24 12.32
CA LEU A 20 -17.32 3.34 12.02
C LEU A 20 -18.58 4.11 11.61
N ILE A 21 -18.89 5.22 12.30
CA ILE A 21 -20.00 6.11 11.91
C ILE A 21 -19.77 6.67 10.51
N ILE A 22 -18.56 7.15 10.21
CA ILE A 22 -18.23 7.69 8.89
C ILE A 22 -18.33 6.60 7.82
N ALA A 23 -17.83 5.39 8.10
CA ALA A 23 -17.92 4.26 7.20
C ALA A 23 -19.39 3.90 6.88
N PHE A 24 -20.30 3.99 7.85
CA PHE A 24 -21.74 3.83 7.60
C PHE A 24 -22.34 4.88 6.70
N LEU A 25 -21.89 6.13 6.82
CA LEU A 25 -22.39 7.24 6.01
C LEU A 25 -21.77 7.25 4.61
N THR A 26 -20.66 6.54 4.40
CA THR A 26 -19.89 6.55 3.15
C THR A 26 -20.72 6.18 1.92
N PRO A 27 -21.57 5.12 1.92
CA PRO A 27 -22.49 4.81 0.83
C PRO A 27 -23.41 5.95 0.40
N TYR A 28 -23.75 6.86 1.32
CA TYR A 28 -24.69 7.95 1.09
C TYR A 28 -24.01 9.26 0.69
N ILE A 29 -22.70 9.39 0.95
CA ILE A 29 -21.92 10.60 0.70
C ILE A 29 -21.11 10.48 -0.59
N LEU A 30 -20.58 9.29 -0.90
CA LEU A 30 -19.68 9.13 -2.02
C LEU A 30 -20.43 9.05 -3.36
N PRO A 31 -19.88 9.67 -4.43
CA PRO A 31 -20.39 9.50 -5.79
C PRO A 31 -20.33 8.04 -6.28
N GLU A 32 -21.24 7.66 -7.19
CA GLU A 32 -21.37 6.29 -7.72
C GLU A 32 -20.07 5.69 -8.27
N ARG A 33 -19.21 6.52 -8.88
CA ARG A 33 -17.92 6.09 -9.44
C ARG A 33 -17.01 5.36 -8.44
N TYR A 34 -17.14 5.65 -7.13
CA TYR A 34 -16.33 5.00 -6.10
C TYR A 34 -16.72 3.52 -5.88
N PHE A 35 -17.93 3.14 -6.29
CA PHE A 35 -18.50 1.79 -6.15
C PHE A 35 -18.33 0.93 -7.40
N ASN A 36 -17.71 1.43 -8.47
CA ASN A 36 -17.54 0.67 -9.72
C ASN A 36 -16.87 -0.71 -9.52
N ASP A 37 -15.79 -0.75 -8.74
CA ASP A 37 -15.10 -2.02 -8.42
C ASP A 37 -16.03 -2.97 -7.64
N THR A 38 -16.79 -2.43 -6.69
CA THR A 38 -17.77 -3.18 -5.88
C THR A 38 -18.88 -3.76 -6.75
N ILE A 39 -19.42 -2.98 -7.69
CA ILE A 39 -20.45 -3.42 -8.63
C ILE A 39 -19.92 -4.59 -9.47
N THR A 40 -18.68 -4.50 -9.97
CA THR A 40 -18.05 -5.62 -10.70
C THR A 40 -17.93 -6.86 -9.82
N ILE A 41 -17.54 -6.70 -8.54
CA ILE A 41 -17.38 -7.82 -7.59
C ILE A 41 -18.72 -8.49 -7.27
N ILE A 42 -19.78 -7.72 -7.04
CA ILE A 42 -21.10 -8.24 -6.63
C ILE A 42 -21.81 -8.92 -7.79
N PHE A 43 -21.83 -8.27 -8.96
CA PHE A 43 -22.59 -8.74 -10.12
C PHE A 43 -21.83 -9.71 -11.02
N ASP A 44 -20.53 -9.90 -10.80
CA ASP A 44 -19.69 -10.79 -11.64
C ASP A 44 -19.86 -10.46 -13.14
N LYS A 45 -19.75 -9.18 -13.50
CA LYS A 45 -20.07 -8.68 -14.85
C LYS A 45 -19.30 -9.37 -15.99
N GLY A 46 -18.15 -9.96 -15.69
CA GLY A 46 -17.31 -10.65 -16.67
C GLY A 46 -17.33 -12.17 -16.57
N HIS A 47 -18.11 -12.76 -15.65
CA HIS A 47 -18.09 -14.20 -15.36
C HIS A 47 -16.67 -14.72 -15.10
N GLU A 48 -15.90 -13.98 -14.32
CA GLU A 48 -14.45 -14.18 -14.17
C GLU A 48 -14.10 -14.95 -12.90
N ILE A 49 -15.06 -15.59 -12.21
CA ILE A 49 -14.82 -16.29 -10.94
C ILE A 49 -13.64 -17.27 -11.06
N GLY A 50 -12.65 -17.12 -10.17
CA GLY A 50 -11.47 -17.97 -10.21
C GLY A 50 -10.46 -17.70 -9.10
N TRP A 51 -9.41 -18.51 -9.07
CA TRP A 51 -8.35 -18.45 -8.05
C TRP A 51 -7.23 -17.45 -8.39
N PHE A 52 -7.09 -17.07 -9.66
CA PHE A 52 -6.02 -16.21 -10.14
C PHE A 52 -6.55 -14.87 -10.60
N GLY A 53 -5.95 -13.79 -10.13
CA GLY A 53 -6.33 -12.42 -10.44
C GLY A 53 -7.22 -11.79 -9.37
N SER A 54 -7.08 -10.47 -9.22
CA SER A 54 -7.67 -9.76 -8.08
C SER A 54 -9.20 -9.67 -8.14
N TYR A 55 -9.78 -9.53 -9.33
CA TYR A 55 -11.23 -9.55 -9.53
C TYR A 55 -11.80 -10.98 -9.41
N PRO A 56 -11.30 -11.99 -10.16
CA PRO A 56 -11.68 -13.39 -10.02
C PRO A 56 -11.75 -13.87 -8.57
N PHE A 57 -10.67 -13.63 -7.83
CA PHE A 57 -10.54 -14.08 -6.45
C PHE A 57 -11.47 -13.30 -5.52
N ALA A 58 -11.63 -11.99 -5.72
CA ALA A 58 -12.55 -11.20 -4.92
C ALA A 58 -14.01 -11.65 -5.12
N ILE A 59 -14.46 -11.82 -6.36
CA ILE A 59 -15.82 -12.30 -6.66
C ILE A 59 -16.06 -13.66 -5.99
N MET A 60 -15.11 -14.58 -6.13
CA MET A 60 -15.15 -15.89 -5.48
C MET A 60 -15.21 -15.76 -3.94
N PHE A 61 -14.36 -14.94 -3.34
CA PHE A 61 -14.31 -14.70 -1.89
C PHE A 61 -15.66 -14.18 -1.36
N TYR A 62 -16.22 -13.15 -1.99
CA TYR A 62 -17.51 -12.56 -1.58
C TYR A 62 -18.71 -13.46 -1.89
N LYS A 63 -18.60 -14.35 -2.87
CA LYS A 63 -19.59 -15.40 -3.15
C LYS A 63 -19.57 -16.50 -2.10
N ILE A 64 -18.39 -17.05 -1.78
CA ILE A 64 -18.23 -18.12 -0.79
C ILE A 64 -18.63 -17.65 0.61
N THR A 65 -18.26 -16.43 0.99
CA THR A 65 -18.61 -15.85 2.29
C THR A 65 -20.07 -15.40 2.37
N GLY A 66 -20.81 -15.38 1.26
CA GLY A 66 -22.17 -14.83 1.17
C GLY A 66 -22.27 -13.31 1.26
N MET A 67 -21.15 -12.62 1.56
CA MET A 67 -21.11 -11.18 1.80
C MET A 67 -21.51 -10.33 0.59
N ARG A 68 -21.50 -10.88 -0.64
CA ARG A 68 -22.00 -10.17 -1.83
C ARG A 68 -23.50 -9.81 -1.76
N HIS A 69 -24.27 -10.52 -0.92
CA HIS A 69 -25.72 -10.30 -0.76
C HIS A 69 -26.06 -9.36 0.38
N PHE A 70 -25.07 -8.96 1.18
CA PHE A 70 -25.29 -8.08 2.32
C PHE A 70 -25.36 -6.62 1.89
N SER A 71 -26.12 -5.83 2.64
CA SER A 71 -26.10 -4.37 2.48
C SER A 71 -24.73 -3.83 2.88
N PHE A 72 -24.34 -2.68 2.31
CA PHE A 72 -23.06 -2.03 2.65
C PHE A 72 -22.93 -1.72 4.14
N PHE A 73 -24.04 -1.47 4.83
CA PHE A 73 -24.09 -1.34 6.29
C PHE A 73 -23.57 -2.59 7.01
N VAL A 74 -24.11 -3.77 6.66
CA VAL A 74 -23.69 -5.04 7.28
C VAL A 74 -22.24 -5.36 6.94
N ILE A 75 -21.81 -5.05 5.72
CA ILE A 75 -20.43 -5.26 5.27
C ILE A 75 -19.47 -4.38 6.08
N THR A 76 -19.84 -3.11 6.29
CA THR A 76 -19.08 -2.19 7.15
C THR A 76 -18.92 -2.73 8.56
N LEU A 77 -19.99 -3.26 9.17
CA LEU A 77 -19.98 -3.88 10.51
C LEU A 77 -19.10 -5.13 10.62
N ILE A 78 -18.79 -5.77 9.50
CA ILE A 78 -17.93 -6.95 9.47
C ILE A 78 -16.50 -6.53 9.18
N GLN A 79 -16.26 -5.87 8.04
CA GLN A 79 -14.92 -5.62 7.53
C GLN A 79 -14.16 -4.60 8.37
N PHE A 80 -14.78 -3.46 8.71
CA PHE A 80 -14.08 -2.40 9.42
C PHE A 80 -13.65 -2.80 10.85
N PRO A 81 -14.50 -3.49 11.64
CA PRO A 81 -14.07 -4.06 12.91
C PRO A 81 -12.97 -5.10 12.78
N ILE A 82 -13.00 -5.98 11.77
CA ILE A 82 -11.93 -6.97 11.54
C ILE A 82 -10.59 -6.27 11.31
N VAL A 83 -10.51 -5.32 10.37
CA VAL A 83 -9.24 -4.64 10.06
C VAL A 83 -8.73 -3.82 11.24
N THR A 84 -9.64 -3.16 11.98
CA THR A 84 -9.27 -2.37 13.15
C THR A 84 -8.81 -3.25 14.31
N TYR A 85 -9.45 -4.41 14.50
CA TYR A 85 -9.02 -5.42 15.47
C TYR A 85 -7.64 -5.99 15.13
N ILE A 86 -7.36 -6.23 13.84
CA ILE A 86 -6.03 -6.64 13.38
C ILE A 86 -4.99 -5.57 13.74
N LEU A 87 -5.23 -4.28 13.49
CA LEU A 87 -4.32 -3.20 13.90
C LEU A 87 -4.13 -3.14 15.42
N TYR A 88 -5.21 -3.33 16.17
CA TYR A 88 -5.14 -3.42 17.63
C TYR A 88 -4.24 -4.58 18.09
N LYS A 89 -4.29 -5.74 17.41
CA LYS A 89 -3.44 -6.91 17.67
C LYS A 89 -1.99 -6.73 17.25
N ILE A 90 -1.73 -5.99 16.17
CA ILE A 90 -0.36 -5.55 15.83
C ILE A 90 0.20 -4.72 16.99
N GLY A 91 -0.62 -3.83 17.56
CA GLY A 91 -0.36 -3.16 18.83
C GLY A 91 -0.67 -1.66 18.77
N VAL A 92 -1.08 -1.07 19.89
CA VAL A 92 -1.33 0.37 20.01
C VAL A 92 -0.15 1.04 20.72
N PRO A 93 0.57 1.97 20.07
CA PRO A 93 1.76 2.59 20.62
C PRO A 93 1.44 3.43 21.86
N SER A 94 2.35 3.54 22.81
CA SER A 94 2.13 4.24 24.09
C SER A 94 1.79 5.72 23.92
N ASN A 95 2.36 6.36 22.90
CA ASN A 95 2.14 7.75 22.54
C ASN A 95 1.00 7.96 21.53
N PHE A 96 0.18 6.93 21.22
CA PHE A 96 -0.92 7.05 20.24
C PHE A 96 -1.93 8.15 20.58
N HIS A 97 -2.05 8.55 21.85
CA HIS A 97 -2.97 9.61 22.29
C HIS A 97 -2.44 11.03 22.06
N LYS A 98 -1.15 11.20 21.73
CA LYS A 98 -0.54 12.53 21.52
C LYS A 98 -0.81 12.98 20.09
N LEU A 99 -1.34 14.17 19.89
CA LEU A 99 -1.50 14.74 18.55
C LEU A 99 -0.12 15.18 18.02
N ASN A 100 0.45 14.40 17.12
CA ASN A 100 1.69 14.72 16.40
C ASN A 100 1.52 14.33 14.93
N VAL A 101 2.42 14.79 14.05
CA VAL A 101 2.33 14.55 12.60
C VAL A 101 2.15 13.05 12.29
N LYS A 102 2.97 12.18 12.88
CA LYS A 102 2.91 10.73 12.67
C LYS A 102 1.55 10.14 13.05
N ASN A 103 1.02 10.49 14.21
CA ASN A 103 -0.26 10.00 14.69
C ASN A 103 -1.41 10.56 13.86
N GLY A 104 -1.36 11.84 13.48
CA GLY A 104 -2.34 12.47 12.57
C GLY A 104 -2.43 11.74 11.23
N LEU A 105 -1.30 11.40 10.62
CA LEU A 105 -1.28 10.61 9.37
C LEU A 105 -1.94 9.25 9.53
N VAL A 106 -1.72 8.59 10.67
CA VAL A 106 -2.32 7.30 11.00
C VAL A 106 -3.82 7.44 11.27
N TYR A 107 -4.29 8.53 11.88
CA TYR A 107 -5.71 8.79 12.07
C TYR A 107 -6.41 9.00 10.72
N VAL A 108 -5.80 9.75 9.80
CA VAL A 108 -6.30 9.91 8.43
C VAL A 108 -6.33 8.56 7.71
N ALA A 109 -5.29 7.73 7.86
CA ALA A 109 -5.26 6.40 7.27
C ALA A 109 -6.35 5.47 7.83
N LEU A 110 -6.66 5.56 9.14
CA LEU A 110 -7.78 4.84 9.77
C LEU A 110 -9.13 5.31 9.21
N LEU A 111 -9.30 6.62 9.00
CA LEU A 111 -10.48 7.19 8.34
C LEU A 111 -10.64 6.65 6.92
N LEU A 112 -9.58 6.70 6.11
CA LEU A 112 -9.59 6.15 4.74
C LEU A 112 -9.86 4.64 4.73
N THR A 113 -9.34 3.91 5.72
CA THR A 113 -9.67 2.49 5.90
C THR A 113 -11.16 2.30 6.17
N GLY A 114 -11.78 3.14 7.01
CA GLY A 114 -13.24 3.12 7.21
C GLY A 114 -14.01 3.29 5.91
N ILE A 115 -13.63 4.29 5.11
CA ILE A 115 -14.26 4.61 3.82
C ILE A 115 -14.14 3.43 2.84
N TYR A 116 -12.96 2.85 2.65
CA TYR A 116 -12.79 1.79 1.65
C TYR A 116 -13.34 0.42 2.10
N MET A 117 -13.43 0.17 3.40
CA MET A 117 -13.95 -1.08 3.97
C MET A 117 -15.46 -1.05 4.19
N SER A 118 -16.16 -0.01 3.72
CA SER A 118 -17.62 0.09 3.84
C SER A 118 -18.39 -0.75 2.81
N MET A 119 -17.67 -1.43 1.91
CA MET A 119 -18.21 -2.09 0.71
C MET A 119 -17.29 -3.25 0.28
N PRO A 120 -17.79 -4.24 -0.48
CA PRO A 120 -16.94 -5.30 -1.04
C PRO A 120 -15.79 -4.72 -1.86
N THR A 121 -14.58 -5.06 -1.46
CA THR A 121 -13.35 -4.48 -1.98
C THR A 121 -12.22 -5.52 -2.02
N LYS A 122 -11.31 -5.37 -2.99
CA LYS A 122 -10.03 -6.08 -3.08
C LYS A 122 -9.04 -5.64 -2.00
N GLU A 123 -9.22 -4.44 -1.46
CA GLU A 123 -8.32 -3.84 -0.49
C GLU A 123 -8.48 -4.50 0.89
N PHE A 124 -9.69 -4.94 1.24
CA PHE A 124 -9.93 -5.76 2.43
C PHE A 124 -9.13 -7.06 2.37
N ILE A 125 -9.18 -7.76 1.24
CA ILE A 125 -8.42 -9.00 1.02
C ILE A 125 -6.92 -8.71 1.09
N THR A 126 -6.47 -7.65 0.42
CA THR A 126 -5.06 -7.20 0.46
C THR A 126 -4.61 -6.89 1.89
N PHE A 127 -5.45 -6.23 2.68
CA PHE A 127 -5.18 -5.90 4.08
C PHE A 127 -4.97 -7.16 4.92
N VAL A 128 -5.87 -8.13 4.80
CA VAL A 128 -5.78 -9.41 5.51
C VAL A 128 -4.55 -10.21 5.07
N MET A 129 -4.22 -10.19 3.77
CA MET A 129 -3.00 -10.84 3.27
C MET A 129 -1.74 -10.18 3.85
N PHE A 130 -1.61 -8.85 3.75
CA PHE A 130 -0.39 -8.15 4.19
C PHE A 130 -0.26 -7.98 5.69
N CYS A 131 -1.33 -8.12 6.48
CA CYS A 131 -1.21 -8.09 7.95
C CYS A 131 -0.44 -9.28 8.52
N THR A 132 -0.34 -10.38 7.78
CA THR A 132 0.49 -11.55 8.15
C THR A 132 1.96 -11.17 8.33
N ILE A 133 2.47 -10.20 7.56
CA ILE A 133 3.88 -9.78 7.59
C ILE A 133 4.26 -9.15 8.95
N PRO A 134 3.57 -8.10 9.46
CA PRO A 134 3.77 -7.63 10.83
C PRO A 134 3.75 -8.74 11.90
N PHE A 135 2.82 -9.69 11.82
CA PHE A 135 2.75 -10.80 12.78
C PHE A 135 3.97 -11.73 12.72
N ILE A 136 4.46 -12.04 11.52
CA ILE A 136 5.72 -12.79 11.33
C ILE A 136 6.88 -12.06 11.99
N PHE A 137 7.00 -10.75 11.76
CA PHE A 137 8.08 -9.94 12.33
C PHE A 137 7.97 -9.81 13.86
N LYS A 138 6.76 -9.85 14.43
CA LYS A 138 6.52 -9.89 15.89
C LYS A 138 6.77 -11.26 16.54
N SER A 139 6.80 -12.35 15.76
CA SER A 139 7.00 -13.70 16.33
C SER A 139 8.36 -13.87 17.03
N ASN A 140 8.51 -14.92 17.85
CA ASN A 140 9.79 -15.24 18.51
C ASN A 140 10.78 -16.01 17.61
N LYS A 141 10.52 -16.10 16.29
CA LYS A 141 11.37 -16.84 15.35
C LYS A 141 12.66 -16.10 15.03
N LYS A 142 13.67 -16.82 14.52
CA LYS A 142 14.97 -16.25 14.13
C LYS A 142 14.81 -15.17 13.04
N PRO A 143 15.61 -14.08 13.04
CA PRO A 143 15.49 -13.00 12.05
C PRO A 143 15.52 -13.46 10.60
N ARG A 144 16.43 -14.39 10.25
CA ARG A 144 16.52 -14.94 8.88
C ARG A 144 15.22 -15.63 8.44
N PHE A 145 14.60 -16.41 9.33
CA PHE A 145 13.32 -17.06 9.05
C PHE A 145 12.22 -16.03 8.80
N LYS A 146 12.12 -14.99 9.64
CA LYS A 146 11.15 -13.91 9.48
C LYS A 146 11.23 -13.26 8.10
N ILE A 147 12.45 -12.95 7.66
CA ILE A 147 12.72 -12.30 6.37
C ILE A 147 12.36 -13.23 5.21
N ILE A 148 12.94 -14.43 5.17
CA ILE A 148 12.74 -15.38 4.06
C ILE A 148 11.27 -15.77 3.94
N PHE A 149 10.62 -16.10 5.05
CA PHE A 149 9.22 -16.48 5.06
C PHE A 149 8.31 -15.33 4.60
N SER A 150 8.59 -14.10 5.00
CA SER A 150 7.84 -12.92 4.54
C SER A 150 8.00 -12.69 3.03
N LEU A 151 9.22 -12.87 2.48
CA LEU A 151 9.47 -12.70 1.05
C LEU A 151 8.78 -13.79 0.22
N ILE A 152 8.84 -15.05 0.67
CA ILE A 152 8.13 -16.17 0.03
C ILE A 152 6.61 -15.93 0.08
N LEU A 153 6.09 -15.51 1.23
CA LEU A 153 4.65 -15.27 1.40
C LEU A 153 4.15 -14.14 0.47
N ILE A 154 4.91 -13.05 0.35
CA ILE A 154 4.60 -11.97 -0.61
C ILE A 154 4.67 -12.48 -2.06
N ALA A 155 5.65 -13.34 -2.39
CA ALA A 155 5.71 -13.97 -3.72
C ALA A 155 4.47 -14.86 -3.96
N CYS A 156 4.02 -15.64 -2.97
CA CYS A 156 2.80 -16.42 -3.08
C CYS A 156 1.57 -15.54 -3.31
N PHE A 157 1.49 -14.34 -2.73
CA PHE A 157 0.40 -13.39 -2.97
C PHE A 157 0.27 -12.93 -4.43
N SER A 158 1.22 -13.29 -5.31
CA SER A 158 1.12 -13.07 -6.75
C SER A 158 -0.11 -13.73 -7.41
N PHE A 159 -0.70 -14.76 -6.80
CA PHE A 159 -1.98 -15.32 -7.28
C PHE A 159 -3.08 -14.25 -7.30
N PHE A 160 -3.07 -13.32 -6.34
CA PHE A 160 -4.05 -12.24 -6.24
C PHE A 160 -3.70 -11.07 -7.16
N ARG A 161 -2.43 -10.65 -7.13
CA ARG A 161 -1.90 -9.57 -7.98
C ARG A 161 -0.52 -9.98 -8.49
N PRO A 162 -0.36 -10.33 -9.78
CA PRO A 162 0.89 -10.88 -10.32
C PRO A 162 2.13 -10.03 -10.01
N TYR A 163 1.99 -8.70 -10.02
CA TYR A 163 3.08 -7.77 -9.73
C TYR A 163 3.59 -7.82 -8.28
N TYR A 164 2.91 -8.50 -7.34
CA TYR A 164 3.46 -8.74 -6.00
C TYR A 164 4.73 -9.61 -6.03
N LEU A 165 4.93 -10.40 -7.09
CA LEU A 165 6.18 -11.14 -7.30
C LEU A 165 7.40 -10.22 -7.45
N LEU A 166 7.21 -8.98 -7.90
CA LEU A 166 8.29 -8.02 -8.07
C LEU A 166 8.76 -7.41 -6.74
N ILE A 167 7.92 -7.43 -5.70
CA ILE A 167 8.25 -6.83 -4.39
C ILE A 167 9.48 -7.53 -3.76
N PRO A 168 9.53 -8.88 -3.65
CA PRO A 168 10.72 -9.56 -3.15
C PRO A 168 11.97 -9.34 -4.01
N ILE A 169 11.81 -9.31 -5.34
CA ILE A 169 12.93 -9.10 -6.28
C ILE A 169 13.56 -7.73 -6.03
N PHE A 170 12.75 -6.66 -5.98
CA PHE A 170 13.25 -5.32 -5.69
C PHE A 170 13.78 -5.20 -4.27
N ALA A 171 13.12 -5.78 -3.26
CA ALA A 171 13.59 -5.71 -1.87
C ALA A 171 14.98 -6.37 -1.71
N ILE A 172 15.21 -7.53 -2.33
CA ILE A 172 16.51 -8.21 -2.33
C ILE A 172 17.54 -7.41 -3.11
N GLY A 173 17.20 -6.95 -4.33
CA GLY A 173 18.10 -6.15 -5.16
C GLY A 173 18.56 -4.88 -4.42
N MET A 174 17.62 -4.13 -3.86
CA MET A 174 17.89 -2.95 -3.04
C MET A 174 18.76 -3.30 -1.82
N TYR A 175 18.52 -4.44 -1.15
CA TYR A 175 19.37 -4.90 -0.04
C TYR A 175 20.81 -5.17 -0.49
N VAL A 176 21.02 -5.81 -1.66
CA VAL A 176 22.35 -6.08 -2.21
C VAL A 176 23.07 -4.78 -2.59
N ILE A 177 22.41 -3.89 -3.32
CA ILE A 177 22.97 -2.58 -3.70
C ILE A 177 23.37 -1.78 -2.48
N SER A 178 22.60 -1.93 -1.40
CA SER A 178 22.89 -1.24 -0.17
C SER A 178 24.31 -1.57 0.34
N PHE A 179 24.96 -2.69 0.01
CA PHE A 179 26.33 -2.95 0.46
C PHE A 179 27.38 -2.03 -0.19
N VAL A 180 27.06 -1.41 -1.32
CA VAL A 180 27.94 -0.47 -2.01
C VAL A 180 28.07 0.82 -1.21
N LYS A 181 29.30 1.36 -1.16
CA LYS A 181 29.62 2.61 -0.45
C LYS A 181 29.30 3.81 -1.34
N PHE A 182 28.10 4.36 -1.18
CA PHE A 182 27.70 5.64 -1.76
C PHE A 182 27.64 6.72 -0.70
N GLU A 183 27.87 7.98 -1.08
CA GLU A 183 27.71 9.14 -0.21
C GLU A 183 26.27 9.25 0.32
N ASN A 184 25.28 9.32 -0.59
CA ASN A 184 23.87 9.27 -0.24
C ASN A 184 23.28 7.86 -0.44
N LYS A 185 23.64 6.97 0.48
CA LYS A 185 23.23 5.56 0.48
C LYS A 185 21.73 5.33 0.32
N THR A 186 20.90 6.24 0.85
CA THR A 186 19.43 6.09 0.83
C THR A 186 18.89 6.35 -0.57
N PHE A 187 19.30 7.48 -1.15
CA PHE A 187 18.91 7.85 -2.50
C PHE A 187 19.44 6.83 -3.52
N SER A 188 20.72 6.44 -3.42
CA SER A 188 21.30 5.43 -4.30
C SER A 188 20.53 4.11 -4.23
N THR A 189 20.16 3.63 -3.03
CA THR A 189 19.42 2.37 -2.90
C THR A 189 18.06 2.41 -3.62
N ILE A 190 17.32 3.52 -3.53
CA ILE A 190 16.05 3.70 -4.25
C ILE A 190 16.29 3.86 -5.76
N PHE A 191 17.26 4.67 -6.14
CA PHE A 191 17.61 4.92 -7.54
C PHE A 191 17.98 3.62 -8.28
N TYR A 192 18.85 2.79 -7.70
CA TYR A 192 19.16 1.51 -8.30
C TYR A 192 18.00 0.52 -8.23
N GLY A 193 17.08 0.64 -7.27
CA GLY A 193 15.81 -0.08 -7.30
C GLY A 193 14.98 0.28 -8.54
N LEU A 194 14.92 1.55 -8.91
CA LEU A 194 14.30 2.00 -10.16
C LEU A 194 15.07 1.50 -11.39
N LEU A 195 16.40 1.47 -11.36
CA LEU A 195 17.19 0.89 -12.45
C LEU A 195 16.90 -0.60 -12.65
N ILE A 196 16.71 -1.38 -11.58
CA ILE A 196 16.29 -2.78 -11.68
C ILE A 196 14.90 -2.87 -12.32
N ALA A 197 13.97 -1.99 -11.95
CA ALA A 197 12.64 -1.95 -12.57
C ALA A 197 12.72 -1.63 -14.08
N ILE A 198 13.53 -0.65 -14.47
CA ILE A 198 13.78 -0.29 -15.87
C ILE A 198 14.37 -1.48 -16.61
N PHE A 199 15.41 -2.11 -16.04
CA PHE A 199 16.04 -3.29 -16.65
C PHE A 199 15.05 -4.43 -16.87
N LEU A 200 14.20 -4.74 -15.88
CA LEU A 200 13.16 -5.77 -16.02
C LEU A 200 12.13 -5.41 -17.09
N SER A 201 11.70 -4.16 -17.16
CA SER A 201 10.73 -3.72 -18.16
C SER A 201 11.30 -3.76 -19.57
N LEU A 202 12.55 -3.30 -19.76
CA LEU A 202 13.24 -3.37 -21.04
C LEU A 202 13.45 -4.83 -21.47
N SER A 203 13.84 -5.71 -20.53
CA SER A 203 13.97 -7.15 -20.79
C SER A 203 12.64 -7.76 -21.24
N HIS A 204 11.53 -7.37 -20.60
CA HIS A 204 10.20 -7.80 -21.03
C HIS A 204 9.84 -7.27 -22.42
N GLY A 205 10.15 -6.00 -22.72
CA GLY A 205 9.93 -5.40 -24.04
C GLY A 205 10.68 -6.12 -25.15
N VAL A 206 11.93 -6.53 -24.92
CA VAL A 206 12.72 -7.31 -25.89
C VAL A 206 12.11 -8.70 -26.12
N VAL A 207 11.59 -9.35 -25.07
CA VAL A 207 11.07 -10.73 -25.18
C VAL A 207 9.63 -10.79 -25.70
N ARG A 208 8.78 -9.83 -25.32
CA ARG A 208 7.33 -9.84 -25.59
C ARG A 208 6.87 -8.78 -26.59
N GLY A 209 7.74 -7.86 -26.99
CA GLY A 209 7.42 -6.77 -27.93
C GLY A 209 6.77 -5.54 -27.28
N GLU A 210 6.36 -5.61 -26.01
CA GLU A 210 5.76 -4.48 -25.28
C GLU A 210 6.38 -4.30 -23.88
N TYR A 211 6.58 -3.05 -23.48
CA TYR A 211 7.10 -2.71 -22.15
C TYR A 211 6.03 -2.82 -21.06
N ILE A 212 6.47 -3.06 -19.82
CA ILE A 212 5.57 -3.34 -18.69
C ILE A 212 4.71 -2.12 -18.33
N SER A 213 5.30 -0.92 -18.25
CA SER A 213 4.53 0.26 -17.84
C SER A 213 3.53 0.69 -18.92
N LYS A 214 3.88 0.50 -20.20
CA LYS A 214 2.96 0.70 -21.33
C LYS A 214 1.75 -0.25 -21.26
N LEU A 215 2.01 -1.56 -21.19
CA LEU A 215 0.99 -2.61 -21.19
C LEU A 215 -0.03 -2.40 -20.06
N THR A 216 0.44 -1.96 -18.90
CA THR A 216 -0.38 -1.93 -17.69
C THR A 216 -0.97 -0.57 -17.39
N ARG A 217 -0.17 0.50 -17.39
CA ARG A 217 -0.60 1.83 -16.98
C ARG A 217 -1.07 2.66 -18.17
N GLU A 218 -0.23 2.85 -19.18
CA GLU A 218 -0.55 3.77 -20.29
C GLU A 218 -1.74 3.27 -21.11
N ASN A 219 -1.75 2.00 -21.51
CA ASN A 219 -2.86 1.41 -22.26
C ASN A 219 -4.18 1.45 -21.46
N TYR A 220 -4.12 1.20 -20.14
CA TYR A 220 -5.30 1.27 -19.28
C TYR A 220 -5.85 2.69 -19.18
N VAL A 221 -4.96 3.67 -18.98
CA VAL A 221 -5.33 5.07 -18.86
C VAL A 221 -5.93 5.58 -20.18
N MET A 222 -5.30 5.31 -21.32
CA MET A 222 -5.81 5.74 -22.63
C MET A 222 -7.17 5.12 -22.94
N ASN A 223 -7.37 3.83 -22.63
CA ASN A 223 -8.66 3.16 -22.80
C ASN A 223 -9.77 3.72 -21.90
N LYS A 224 -9.42 4.25 -20.72
CA LYS A 224 -10.40 4.82 -19.78
C LYS A 224 -10.64 6.31 -19.96
N ILE A 225 -9.64 7.11 -20.34
CA ILE A 225 -9.83 8.54 -20.67
C ILE A 225 -10.88 8.68 -21.76
N ASN A 226 -10.85 7.79 -22.76
CA ASN A 226 -11.84 7.76 -23.84
C ASN A 226 -13.25 7.35 -23.41
N LYS A 227 -13.43 6.79 -22.20
CA LYS A 227 -14.73 6.25 -21.73
C LYS A 227 -15.31 6.96 -20.51
N ASN A 228 -14.48 7.48 -19.61
CA ASN A 228 -14.88 8.12 -18.35
C ASN A 228 -13.74 9.05 -17.91
N ASN A 229 -13.92 10.37 -18.00
CA ASN A 229 -12.95 11.39 -17.58
C ASN A 229 -12.29 11.07 -16.21
N ILE A 230 -11.10 10.46 -16.23
CA ILE A 230 -10.27 10.27 -15.04
C ILE A 230 -9.42 11.52 -14.90
N ASN A 231 -9.90 12.49 -14.14
CA ASN A 231 -9.22 13.77 -13.98
C ASN A 231 -7.84 13.64 -13.31
N THR A 232 -7.57 12.57 -12.55
CA THR A 232 -6.30 12.36 -11.82
C THR A 232 -5.43 11.26 -12.41
N ALA A 233 -5.60 10.99 -13.71
CA ALA A 233 -4.84 9.95 -14.41
C ALA A 233 -3.35 10.32 -14.50
N ILE A 234 -2.47 9.34 -14.26
CA ILE A 234 -1.03 9.52 -14.33
C ILE A 234 -0.57 9.18 -15.74
N VAL A 235 -0.52 10.20 -16.60
CA VAL A 235 -0.03 10.08 -17.98
C VAL A 235 1.41 10.54 -18.04
N SER A 236 2.28 9.71 -18.62
CA SER A 236 3.66 10.09 -18.91
C SER A 236 3.69 11.16 -20.02
N PRO A 237 4.47 12.24 -19.88
CA PRO A 237 4.63 13.25 -20.93
C PRO A 237 5.38 12.72 -22.16
N ILE A 238 6.05 11.57 -22.05
CA ILE A 238 6.76 10.91 -23.14
C ILE A 238 6.10 9.55 -23.37
N SER A 239 5.83 9.21 -24.64
CA SER A 239 5.31 7.89 -25.03
C SER A 239 6.23 6.77 -24.56
N GLN A 240 5.66 5.71 -23.99
CA GLN A 240 6.40 4.53 -23.53
C GLN A 240 6.63 3.51 -24.66
N ASP A 241 6.49 3.88 -25.94
CA ASP A 241 6.76 3.00 -27.08
C ASP A 241 8.27 2.74 -27.30
N THR A 242 9.12 3.56 -26.68
CA THR A 242 10.58 3.50 -26.83
C THR A 242 11.24 3.13 -25.51
N TRP A 243 12.47 2.60 -25.57
CA TRP A 243 13.21 2.20 -24.36
C TRP A 243 13.44 3.37 -23.39
N TYR A 244 13.69 4.58 -23.90
CA TYR A 244 13.90 5.77 -23.09
C TYR A 244 12.58 6.32 -22.56
N GLY A 245 11.51 6.20 -23.34
CA GLY A 245 10.15 6.53 -22.93
C GLY A 245 9.65 5.66 -21.79
N GLU A 246 9.89 4.35 -21.85
CA GLU A 246 9.60 3.41 -20.76
C GLU A 246 10.43 3.74 -19.50
N ALA A 247 11.74 3.97 -19.67
CA ALA A 247 12.60 4.33 -18.55
C ALA A 247 12.13 5.61 -17.84
N PHE A 248 11.79 6.64 -18.62
CA PHE A 248 11.20 7.86 -18.11
C PHE A 248 9.83 7.60 -17.47
N GLY A 249 8.98 6.80 -18.11
CA GLY A 249 7.65 6.43 -17.63
C GLY A 249 7.68 5.80 -16.24
N ILE A 250 8.61 4.88 -15.99
CA ILE A 250 8.80 4.24 -14.67
C ILE A 250 9.20 5.27 -13.60
N VAL A 251 10.18 6.12 -13.91
CA VAL A 251 10.63 7.17 -12.97
C VAL A 251 9.51 8.17 -12.70
N TYR A 252 8.83 8.62 -13.76
CA TYR A 252 7.69 9.53 -13.68
C TYR A 252 6.57 8.94 -12.84
N GLY A 253 6.21 7.67 -13.05
CA GLY A 253 5.18 6.98 -12.26
C GLY A 253 5.54 6.85 -10.79
N PHE A 254 6.79 6.50 -10.49
CA PHE A 254 7.28 6.50 -9.11
C PHE A 254 7.15 7.88 -8.44
N MET A 255 7.54 8.95 -9.14
CA MET A 255 7.43 10.31 -8.63
C MET A 255 5.97 10.75 -8.48
N ALA A 256 5.14 10.53 -9.51
CA ALA A 256 3.73 10.89 -9.49
C ALA A 256 2.94 10.21 -8.37
N VAL A 257 3.32 8.98 -7.98
CA VAL A 257 2.64 8.26 -6.89
C VAL A 257 3.22 8.58 -5.51
N ASN A 258 4.56 8.65 -5.38
CA ASN A 258 5.20 8.68 -4.07
C ASN A 258 5.65 10.08 -3.65
N VAL A 259 5.96 10.94 -4.61
CA VAL A 259 6.34 12.35 -4.42
C VAL A 259 5.51 13.23 -5.38
N PRO A 260 4.18 13.30 -5.19
CA PRO A 260 3.22 13.82 -6.17
C PRO A 260 3.23 15.35 -6.31
N ILE A 261 4.39 16.00 -6.36
CA ILE A 261 4.52 17.46 -6.49
C ILE A 261 3.95 17.94 -7.82
N VAL A 262 4.27 17.24 -8.92
CA VAL A 262 3.75 17.57 -10.26
C VAL A 262 2.23 17.47 -10.29
N GLU A 263 1.68 16.43 -9.69
CA GLU A 263 0.23 16.22 -9.63
C GLU A 263 -0.46 17.23 -8.70
N ALA A 264 0.21 17.70 -7.64
CA ALA A 264 -0.28 18.80 -6.82
C ALA A 264 -0.45 20.09 -7.62
N ILE A 265 0.53 20.40 -8.49
CA ILE A 265 0.50 21.59 -9.36
C ILE A 265 -0.60 21.47 -10.41
N LYS A 266 -0.82 20.29 -11.00
CA LYS A 266 -1.91 20.06 -11.94
C LYS A 266 -3.30 20.18 -11.31
N HIS A 267 -3.42 19.89 -10.02
CA HIS A 267 -4.70 19.80 -9.31
C HIS A 267 -4.81 20.77 -8.12
N VAL A 268 -4.23 21.97 -8.24
CA VAL A 268 -4.26 23.00 -7.17
C VAL A 268 -5.70 23.36 -6.75
N LEU A 269 -6.66 23.31 -7.67
CA LEU A 269 -8.07 23.61 -7.39
C LEU A 269 -8.87 22.43 -6.82
N SER A 270 -8.21 21.29 -6.53
CA SER A 270 -8.85 20.09 -5.99
C SER A 270 -8.38 19.85 -4.55
N PRO A 271 -9.08 20.38 -3.52
CA PRO A 271 -8.65 20.27 -2.12
C PRO A 271 -8.42 18.82 -1.66
N GLN A 272 -9.20 17.88 -2.18
CA GLN A 272 -9.08 16.45 -1.89
C GLN A 272 -7.73 15.88 -2.38
N VAL A 273 -7.28 16.30 -3.57
CA VAL A 273 -5.99 15.88 -4.15
C VAL A 273 -4.85 16.50 -3.36
N LEU A 274 -4.95 17.78 -3.00
CA LEU A 274 -3.94 18.45 -2.18
C LEU A 274 -3.81 17.81 -0.78
N ALA A 275 -4.93 17.48 -0.14
CA ALA A 275 -4.91 16.78 1.14
C ALA A 275 -4.19 15.43 1.04
N PHE A 276 -4.42 14.68 -0.04
CA PHE A 276 -3.69 13.46 -0.32
C PHE A 276 -2.19 13.70 -0.55
N VAL A 277 -1.82 14.67 -1.40
CA VAL A 277 -0.42 15.02 -1.67
C VAL A 277 0.32 15.29 -0.36
N VAL A 278 -0.27 16.11 0.53
CA VAL A 278 0.32 16.41 1.84
C VAL A 278 0.47 15.15 2.68
N TRP A 279 -0.58 14.33 2.78
CA TRP A 279 -0.53 13.07 3.52
C TRP A 279 0.55 12.12 2.98
N GLN A 280 0.64 11.97 1.66
CA GLN A 280 1.59 11.10 0.98
C GLN A 280 3.04 11.59 1.14
N LEU A 281 3.31 12.88 0.97
CA LEU A 281 4.64 13.47 1.15
C LEU A 281 5.12 13.30 2.60
N LEU A 282 4.25 13.53 3.59
CA LEU A 282 4.61 13.38 4.99
C LEU A 282 4.89 11.92 5.37
N ILE A 283 4.06 10.96 4.91
CA ILE A 283 4.33 9.53 5.13
C ILE A 283 5.63 9.12 4.46
N PHE A 284 5.82 9.50 3.19
CA PHE A 284 7.01 9.15 2.44
C PHE A 284 8.27 9.71 3.11
N TYR A 285 8.25 10.98 3.54
CA TYR A 285 9.35 11.61 4.25
C TYR A 285 9.71 10.88 5.56
N ILE A 286 8.72 10.57 6.40
CA ILE A 286 8.96 9.87 7.67
C ILE A 286 9.58 8.48 7.40
N LEU A 287 9.05 7.73 6.44
CA LEU A 287 9.58 6.42 6.07
C LEU A 287 10.97 6.52 5.46
N PHE A 288 11.24 7.54 4.64
CA PHE A 288 12.54 7.79 4.02
C PHE A 288 13.62 8.10 5.06
N VAL A 289 13.34 8.97 6.02
CA VAL A 289 14.27 9.29 7.12
C VAL A 289 14.57 8.04 7.95
N ARG A 290 13.55 7.23 8.27
CA ARG A 290 13.75 5.96 8.98
C ARG A 290 14.58 4.97 8.18
N PHE A 291 14.34 4.90 6.86
CA PHE A 291 15.10 4.04 5.96
C PHE A 291 16.57 4.44 5.91
N SER A 292 16.84 5.75 5.83
CA SER A 292 18.20 6.29 5.91
C SER A 292 18.92 5.89 7.18
N ARG A 293 18.26 6.02 8.34
CA ARG A 293 18.80 5.57 9.63
C ARG A 293 19.11 4.08 9.65
N CYS A 294 18.20 3.25 9.15
CA CYS A 294 18.39 1.79 9.11
C CYS A 294 19.54 1.38 8.18
N LEU A 295 19.71 2.09 7.06
CA LEU A 295 20.83 1.86 6.13
C LEU A 295 22.19 2.23 6.72
N LYS A 296 22.25 3.24 7.59
CA LYS A 296 23.47 3.60 8.35
C LYS A 296 23.76 2.55 9.45
N ASN A 297 22.74 2.15 10.21
CA ASN A 297 22.88 1.27 11.39
C ASN A 297 22.28 -0.14 11.19
N ARG A 298 22.70 -0.83 10.12
CA ARG A 298 22.04 -2.05 9.62
C ARG A 298 21.97 -3.21 10.60
N LYS A 299 23.07 -3.47 11.31
CA LYS A 299 23.15 -4.59 12.26
C LYS A 299 22.14 -4.40 13.40
N GLN A 300 22.01 -3.16 13.88
CA GLN A 300 21.09 -2.80 14.96
C GLN A 300 19.62 -2.83 14.50
N TYR A 301 19.34 -2.37 13.29
CA TYR A 301 17.98 -2.20 12.77
C TYR A 301 17.64 -3.20 11.65
N GLN A 302 18.21 -4.41 11.68
CA GLN A 302 18.09 -5.36 10.56
C GLN A 302 16.64 -5.68 10.17
N LEU A 303 15.77 -5.95 11.14
CA LEU A 303 14.37 -6.27 10.88
C LEU A 303 13.58 -5.05 10.40
N GLU A 304 13.82 -3.87 10.98
CA GLU A 304 13.23 -2.60 10.52
C GLU A 304 13.65 -2.29 9.08
N LEU A 305 14.92 -2.51 8.75
CA LEU A 305 15.46 -2.34 7.41
C LEU A 305 14.71 -3.20 6.39
N TRP A 306 14.47 -4.48 6.69
CA TRP A 306 13.74 -5.37 5.78
C TRP A 306 12.28 -4.99 5.59
N ILE A 307 11.59 -4.52 6.65
CA ILE A 307 10.23 -3.98 6.52
C ILE A 307 10.23 -2.76 5.59
N LEU A 308 11.19 -1.85 5.76
CA LEU A 308 11.31 -0.66 4.92
C LEU A 308 11.70 -1.03 3.48
N LEU A 309 12.58 -2.02 3.27
CA LEU A 309 12.90 -2.52 1.92
C LEU A 309 11.67 -3.08 1.21
N ILE A 310 10.83 -3.87 1.91
CA ILE A 310 9.57 -4.36 1.35
C ILE A 310 8.63 -3.21 1.00
N LEU A 311 8.50 -2.21 1.89
CA LEU A 311 7.66 -1.03 1.64
C LEU A 311 8.14 -0.18 0.46
N PHE A 312 9.44 0.12 0.37
CA PHE A 312 9.99 0.89 -0.74
C PHE A 312 9.97 0.10 -2.05
N ALA A 313 10.17 -1.23 -2.01
CA ALA A 313 9.96 -2.10 -3.16
C ALA A 313 8.51 -2.04 -3.64
N TYR A 314 7.53 -2.08 -2.72
CA TYR A 314 6.13 -1.87 -3.07
C TYR A 314 5.88 -0.48 -3.66
N PHE A 315 6.49 0.60 -3.14
CA PHE A 315 6.35 1.94 -3.72
C PHE A 315 6.89 2.03 -5.16
N ILE A 316 7.95 1.30 -5.49
CA ILE A 316 8.46 1.18 -6.86
C ILE A 316 7.44 0.43 -7.73
N VAL A 317 6.98 -0.75 -7.29
CA VAL A 317 5.94 -1.51 -8.01
C VAL A 317 4.71 -0.65 -8.23
N GLN A 318 4.26 0.06 -7.21
CA GLN A 318 3.12 0.94 -7.28
C GLN A 318 3.31 2.06 -8.33
N GLY A 319 4.50 2.63 -8.43
CA GLY A 319 4.82 3.62 -9.46
C GLY A 319 4.73 3.09 -10.90
N ILE A 320 4.98 1.78 -11.10
CA ILE A 320 4.93 1.13 -12.42
C ILE A 320 3.48 0.84 -12.84
N PHE A 321 2.67 0.33 -11.91
CA PHE A 321 1.36 -0.25 -12.24
C PHE A 321 0.15 0.66 -11.94
N GLU A 322 0.28 1.71 -11.12
CA GLU A 322 -0.89 2.54 -10.78
C GLU A 322 -1.29 3.50 -11.90
N PRO A 323 -2.56 3.47 -12.35
CA PRO A 323 -3.07 4.36 -13.38
C PRO A 323 -3.45 5.76 -12.89
N ASP A 324 -3.83 5.91 -11.62
CA ASP A 324 -4.28 7.20 -11.08
C ASP A 324 -4.00 7.35 -9.58
N LEU A 325 -4.10 8.59 -9.07
CA LEU A 325 -3.84 8.90 -7.67
C LEU A 325 -4.87 8.28 -6.71
N GLY A 326 -6.13 8.15 -7.14
CA GLY A 326 -7.20 7.59 -6.33
C GLY A 326 -7.03 6.10 -6.08
N THR A 327 -6.70 5.33 -7.13
CA THR A 327 -6.37 3.90 -7.00
C THR A 327 -5.11 3.70 -6.20
N SER A 328 -4.12 4.59 -6.36
CA SER A 328 -2.88 4.56 -5.59
C SER A 328 -3.11 4.70 -4.08
N ILE A 329 -3.97 5.63 -3.65
CA ILE A 329 -4.37 5.74 -2.23
C ILE A 329 -5.03 4.45 -1.77
N ARG A 330 -6.05 4.01 -2.52
CA ARG A 330 -6.85 2.83 -2.19
C ARG A 330 -5.98 1.60 -1.99
N HIS A 331 -5.02 1.35 -2.90
CA HIS A 331 -4.09 0.23 -2.78
C HIS A 331 -3.08 0.40 -1.64
N LYS A 332 -2.60 1.63 -1.34
CA LYS A 332 -1.78 1.90 -0.14
C LYS A 332 -2.54 1.58 1.15
N ILE A 333 -3.85 1.84 1.21
CA ILE A 333 -4.69 1.46 2.35
C ILE A 333 -4.76 -0.06 2.51
N GLY A 334 -4.77 -0.82 1.41
CA GLY A 334 -4.60 -2.28 1.45
C GLY A 334 -3.29 -2.71 2.11
N LEU A 335 -2.21 -1.95 1.98
CA LEU A 335 -0.92 -2.21 2.66
C LEU A 335 -0.74 -1.47 3.99
N PHE A 336 -1.79 -0.82 4.49
CA PHE A 336 -1.73 -0.06 5.72
C PHE A 336 -1.22 -0.84 6.96
N PRO A 337 -1.48 -2.14 7.19
CA PRO A 337 -0.94 -2.81 8.38
C PRO A 337 0.60 -2.86 8.38
N LEU A 338 1.22 -2.94 7.20
CA LEU A 338 2.68 -2.90 7.06
C LEU A 338 3.23 -1.48 7.28
N ILE A 339 2.56 -0.46 6.72
CA ILE A 339 2.91 0.96 6.92
C ILE A 339 2.78 1.32 8.41
N TYR A 340 1.66 0.96 9.04
CA TYR A 340 1.41 1.16 10.47
C TYR A 340 2.50 0.52 11.32
N PHE A 341 2.87 -0.73 11.01
CA PHE A 341 3.94 -1.43 11.72
C PHE A 341 5.30 -0.74 11.56
N ALA A 342 5.64 -0.26 10.36
CA ALA A 342 6.88 0.47 10.12
C ALA A 342 6.95 1.82 10.87
N LEU A 343 5.86 2.58 10.88
CA LEU A 343 5.78 3.88 11.56
C LEU A 343 5.94 3.78 13.09
N TYR A 344 5.52 2.67 13.68
CA TYR A 344 5.60 2.43 15.13
C TYR A 344 6.59 1.32 15.51
N TYR A 345 7.48 0.93 14.59
CA TYR A 345 8.39 -0.20 14.80
C TYR A 345 9.18 -0.08 16.11
N GLU A 346 9.65 1.11 16.49
CA GLU A 346 10.38 1.33 17.75
C GLU A 346 9.55 1.05 19.01
N ASN A 347 8.25 1.38 18.98
CA ASN A 347 7.35 1.09 20.08
C ASN A 347 7.16 -0.42 20.23
N PHE A 348 7.15 -1.15 19.12
CA PHE A 348 7.02 -2.61 19.10
C PHE A 348 8.35 -3.33 19.31
N ARG A 349 9.49 -2.68 19.01
CA ARG A 349 10.83 -3.27 19.07
C ARG A 349 11.15 -3.86 20.43
N LYS A 350 10.73 -3.20 21.52
CA LYS A 350 10.94 -3.69 22.89
C LYS A 350 10.29 -5.06 23.15
N GLU A 351 9.23 -5.40 22.42
CA GLU A 351 8.57 -6.72 22.46
C GLU A 351 9.24 -7.74 21.51
N ILE A 352 9.93 -7.27 20.46
CA ILE A 352 10.46 -8.10 19.34
C ILE A 352 11.93 -8.49 19.56
N GLN A 353 12.69 -7.60 20.18
CA GLN A 353 14.09 -7.76 20.57
C GLN A 353 14.20 -7.23 22.00
N PRO A 354 13.92 -8.05 23.04
CA PRO A 354 14.41 -7.72 24.37
C PRO A 354 15.92 -7.56 24.23
N SER A 355 16.45 -6.42 24.68
CA SER A 355 17.87 -6.11 24.66
C SER A 355 18.67 -7.33 25.10
N ILE A 356 19.65 -7.73 24.30
CA ILE A 356 20.80 -8.49 24.79
C ILE A 356 21.49 -7.63 25.84
#